data_AF-A0A1G1AUS8-F1
#
_entry.id   AF-A0A1G1AUS8-F1
#
_cell.length_a   1.000
_cell.length_b   1.000
_cell.length_c   1.000
_cell.angle_alpha   90.00
_cell.angle_beta   90.00
_cell.angle_gamma   90.00
#
_symmetry.space_group_name_H-M   'P 1'
#
loop_
_entity.id
_entity.type
_entity.pdbx_description
1 polymer ?
#
loop_
_entity_poly.entity_id
_entity_poly.type
_entity_poly.pdbx_seq_one_letter_code
_entity_poly.pdbx_strand_id
1 'polypeptide(L)' 'MYWDSLQAFLHMGGYAGYVWGSFGVTAVAMLAEVMQLRRRMAGLEIG' A
#
# COMPACT_ATOMS: atom_id res chain seq x y z
N MET A 1 8.68 27.53 0.09
CA MET A 1 8.37 26.09 -0.05
C MET A 1 8.49 25.76 -1.53
N TYR A 2 9.62 25.18 -1.96
CA TYR A 2 9.83 24.77 -3.34
C TYR A 2 9.22 23.38 -3.52
N TRP A 3 7.99 23.33 -4.02
CA TRP A 3 7.42 22.11 -4.56
C TRP A 3 7.90 21.99 -6.01
N ASP A 4 8.89 21.15 -6.24
CA ASP A 4 9.54 21.01 -7.55
C ASP A 4 8.56 20.45 -8.59
N SER A 5 7.97 19.28 -8.30
CA SER A 5 6.91 18.65 -9.10
C SER A 5 6.47 17.31 -8.49
N LEU A 6 5.33 16.78 -8.94
CA LEU A 6 4.94 15.39 -8.69
C LEU A 6 5.97 14.39 -9.26
N GLN A 7 6.64 14.75 -10.37
CA GLN A 7 7.69 13.93 -10.96
C GLN A 7 8.90 13.81 -10.04
N ALA A 8 9.35 14.91 -9.42
CA ALA A 8 10.44 14.87 -8.44
C ALA A 8 10.10 14.01 -7.22
N PHE A 9 8.84 14.05 -6.77
CA PHE A 9 8.33 13.21 -5.68
C PHE A 9 8.29 11.72 -6.05
N LEU A 10 7.93 11.39 -7.29
CA LEU A 10 7.90 10.00 -7.78
C LEU A 10 9.27 9.48 -8.21
N HIS A 11 10.23 10.34 -8.58
CA HIS A 11 11.59 9.92 -8.92
C HIS A 11 12.51 9.88 -7.71
N MET A 12 12.28 10.72 -6.68
CA MET A 12 13.11 10.85 -5.48
C MET A 12 14.62 10.78 -5.77
N GLY A 13 15.08 11.41 -6.85
CA GLY A 13 16.49 11.39 -7.26
C GLY A 13 17.09 9.99 -7.52
N GLY A 14 16.27 8.98 -7.80
CA GLY A 14 16.68 7.57 -8.00
C GLY A 14 16.32 6.63 -6.85
N TYR A 15 15.87 7.14 -5.69
CA TYR A 15 15.52 6.32 -4.52
C TYR A 15 14.05 5.85 -4.49
N ALA A 16 13.24 6.33 -5.44
CA ALA A 16 11.82 6.05 -5.49
C ALA A 16 11.47 4.55 -5.49
N GLY A 17 12.30 3.73 -6.15
CA GLY A 17 12.08 2.28 -6.21
C GLY A 17 12.05 1.62 -4.83
N TYR A 18 12.98 1.99 -3.94
CA TYR A 18 13.01 1.47 -2.57
C TYR A 18 11.83 2.00 -1.74
N VAL A 19 11.55 3.30 -1.83
CA VAL A 19 10.51 3.95 -1.03
C VAL A 19 9.14 3.42 -1.42
N TRP A 20 8.75 3.58 -2.68
CA TRP A 20 7.45 3.14 -3.18
C TRP A 20 7.32 1.62 -3.20
N GLY A 21 8.42 0.88 -3.40
CA GLY A 21 8.42 -0.57 -3.26
C GLY A 21 8.05 -1.01 -1.84
N SER A 22 8.65 -0.41 -0.82
CA SER A 22 8.35 -0.73 0.60
C SER A 22 6.90 -0.39 0.96
N PHE A 23 6.40 0.78 0.53
CA PHE A 23 5.00 1.15 0.72
C PHE A 23 4.05 0.19 -0.03
N GLY A 24 4.42 -0.25 -1.23
CA GLY A 24 3.66 -1.23 -2.01
C GLY A 24 3.56 -2.57 -1.31
N VAL A 25 4.68 -3.09 -0.76
CA VAL A 25 4.69 -4.34 0.02
C VAL A 25 3.78 -4.22 1.25
N THR A 26 3.88 -3.12 2.00
CA THR A 26 3.02 -2.87 3.16
C THR A 26 1.55 -2.80 2.76
N ALA A 27 1.21 -2.09 1.68
CA ALA A 27 -0.16 -2.00 1.19
C ALA A 27 -0.73 -3.37 0.80
N VAL A 28 0.08 -4.22 0.13
CA VAL A 28 -0.31 -5.60 -0.20
C VAL A 28 -0.59 -6.42 1.06
N ALA A 29 0.26 -6.32 2.09
CA ALA A 29 0.06 -7.03 3.35
C ALA A 29 -1.24 -6.59 4.05
N MET A 30 -1.49 -5.28 4.14
CA MET A 30 -2.73 -4.75 4.71
C MET A 30 -3.97 -5.22 3.93
N LEU A 31 -3.94 -5.19 2.60
CA LEU A 31 -5.03 -5.67 1.77
C LEU A 31 -5.30 -7.16 1.98
N ALA A 32 -4.24 -7.97 2.06
CA ALA A 32 -4.35 -9.39 2.35
C ALA A 32 -5.03 -9.63 3.70
N GLU A 33 -4.65 -8.88 4.74
CA GLU A 33 -5.27 -8.99 6.06
C GLU A 33 -6.77 -8.63 6.03
N VAL A 34 -7.12 -7.50 5.39
CA VAL A 34 -8.51 -7.09 5.20
C VAL A 34 -9.32 -8.15 4.45
N MET A 35 -8.76 -8.73 3.38
CA MET A 35 -9.42 -9.81 2.64
C MET A 35 -9.65 -11.04 3.52
N GLN A 36 -8.67 -11.43 4.32
CA GLN A 36 -8.79 -12.57 5.23
C GLN A 36 -9.85 -12.32 6.32
N LEU A 37 -9.92 -11.11 6.86
CA LEU A 37 -10.96 -10.71 7.82
C LEU A 37 -12.35 -10.73 7.19
N ARG A 38 -12.51 -10.18 5.99
CA ARG A 38 -13.79 -10.20 5.26
C ARG A 38 -14.28 -11.61 4.98
N ARG A 39 -13.38 -12.53 4.61
CA ARG A 39 -13.71 -13.95 4.41
C ARG A 39 -14.17 -14.63 5.69
N ARG A 40 -13.56 -14.31 6.83
CA ARG A 40 -13.99 -14.84 8.14
C ARG A 40 -15.34 -14.29 8.55
N MET A 41 -15.58 -13.00 8.35
CA MET A 41 -16.84 -12.35 8.70
C MET A 41 -18.00 -12.89 7.87
N ALA A 42 -17.80 -13.07 6.55
CA ALA A 42 -18.80 -13.69 5.68
C ALA A 42 -19.14 -15.15 6.07
N GLY A 43 -18.22 -15.86 6.74
CA GLY A 43 -18.47 -17.20 7.28
C GLY A 43 -19.19 -17.21 8.64
N LEU A 44 -19.22 -16.08 9.35
CA LEU A 44 -19.88 -15.94 10.65
C LEU A 44 -21.36 -15.52 10.53
N GLU A 45 -21.79 -14.95 9.40
CA GLU A 45 -23.18 -14.53 9.16
C GLU A 45 -24.13 -15.70 8.77
N ILE A 46 -23.67 -16.96 8.81
CA ILE A 46 -24.43 -18.15 8.38
C ILE A 46 -24.44 -19.27 9.45
N GLY A 47 -24.19 -18.97 10.72
CA GLY A 47 -24.18 -19.92 11.84
C GLY A 47 -25.22 -19.62 12.91
#